data_AF-A0A257HUJ6-F1
#
_entry.id   AF-A0A257HUJ6-F1
#
_cell.length_a   1.000
_cell.length_b   1.000
_cell.length_c   1.000
_cell.angle_alpha   90.00
_cell.angle_beta   90.00
_cell.angle_gamma   90.00
#
_symmetry.space_group_name_H-M   'P 1'
#
loop_
_entity.id
_entity.type
_entity.pdbx_description
1 polymer ?
#
loop_
_entity_poly.entity_id
_entity_poly.type
_entity_poly.pdbx_seq_one_letter_code
_entity_poly.pdbx_strand_id
1 'polypeptide(L)'
;MKLDISNREDLVNLMKAFYTKALVDESIGHYFTQVVQLDMEKHLPRITDFWETVVFDAGKYQGNTLKIHEDLHEKSPFESAHFTRWIDLFKATVDEHFAGENAEKIKSRAISIATVMNLKMVHGGAGLK
;
A
#
# COMPACT_ATOMS: atom_id res chain seq x y z
N MET A 1 11.94 19.33 -12.78
CA MET A 1 10.53 19.10 -12.37
C MET A 1 10.27 17.61 -12.37
N LYS A 2 9.55 17.09 -11.38
CA LYS A 2 9.08 15.69 -11.41
C LYS A 2 7.85 15.61 -12.30
N LEU A 3 7.68 14.49 -12.99
CA LEU A 3 6.51 14.22 -13.80
C LEU A 3 5.39 13.64 -12.92
N ASP A 4 4.16 13.75 -13.39
CA ASP A 4 3.04 13.07 -12.75
C ASP A 4 3.00 11.59 -13.14
N ILE A 5 2.25 10.79 -12.40
CA ILE A 5 2.00 9.38 -12.72
C ILE A 5 1.02 9.35 -13.90
N SER A 6 1.48 8.83 -15.04
CA SER A 6 0.75 8.92 -16.30
C SER A 6 0.33 7.55 -16.87
N ASN A 7 1.00 6.48 -16.46
CA ASN A 7 0.79 5.16 -17.03
C ASN A 7 1.15 4.04 -16.03
N ARG A 8 0.99 2.78 -16.46
CA ARG A 8 1.29 1.60 -15.65
C ARG A 8 2.78 1.46 -15.33
N GLU A 9 3.67 1.82 -16.25
CA GLU A 9 5.12 1.72 -16.03
C GLU A 9 5.57 2.64 -14.88
N ASP A 10 5.01 3.85 -14.79
CA ASP A 10 5.21 4.76 -13.65
C ASP A 10 4.82 4.09 -12.33
N LEU A 11 3.67 3.40 -12.30
CA LEU A 11 3.22 2.65 -11.13
C LEU A 11 4.13 1.46 -10.80
N VAL A 12 4.63 0.72 -11.81
CA VAL A 12 5.61 -0.35 -11.58
C VAL A 12 6.88 0.20 -10.92
N ASN A 13 7.38 1.33 -11.42
CA ASN A 13 8.58 1.98 -10.88
C ASN A 13 8.35 2.48 -9.45
N LEU A 14 7.20 3.10 -9.19
CA LEU A 14 6.80 3.52 -7.85
C LEU A 14 6.73 2.34 -6.88
N MET A 15 6.08 1.23 -7.28
CA MET A 15 5.95 0.05 -6.43
C MET A 15 7.30 -0.59 -6.14
N LYS A 16 8.18 -0.72 -7.14
CA LYS A 16 9.56 -1.21 -6.93
C LYS A 16 10.28 -0.34 -5.90
N ALA A 17 10.28 0.97 -6.10
CA ALA A 17 10.93 1.91 -5.19
C ALA A 17 10.37 1.81 -3.76
N PHE A 18 9.04 1.72 -3.62
CA PHE A 18 8.40 1.58 -2.32
C PHE A 18 8.84 0.28 -1.60
N TYR A 19 8.80 -0.86 -2.29
CA TYR A 19 9.18 -2.14 -1.69
C TYR A 19 10.67 -2.22 -1.35
N THR A 20 11.56 -1.52 -2.06
CA THR A 20 12.98 -1.45 -1.65
C THR A 20 13.16 -0.87 -0.23
N LYS A 21 12.27 0.04 0.18
CA LYS A 21 12.27 0.65 1.51
C LYS A 21 11.45 -0.17 2.50
N ALA A 22 10.25 -0.59 2.11
CA ALA A 22 9.33 -1.29 3.00
C ALA A 22 9.87 -2.66 3.45
N LEU A 23 10.59 -3.38 2.60
CA LEU A 23 11.13 -4.70 2.92
C LEU A 23 12.22 -4.67 4.01
N VAL A 24 12.95 -3.55 4.12
CA VAL A 24 14.06 -3.39 5.07
C VAL A 24 13.71 -2.48 6.25
N ASP A 25 12.47 -1.99 6.31
CA ASP A 25 12.02 -1.12 7.38
C ASP A 25 11.91 -1.88 8.71
N GLU A 26 12.47 -1.32 9.77
CA GLU A 26 12.53 -1.97 11.08
C GLU A 26 11.14 -2.21 11.70
N SER A 27 10.16 -1.37 11.38
CA SER A 27 8.81 -1.46 11.95
C SER A 27 7.91 -2.37 11.10
N ILE A 28 7.91 -2.22 9.78
CA ILE A 28 6.95 -2.95 8.91
C ILE A 28 7.56 -4.06 8.07
N GLY A 29 8.88 -4.13 7.94
CA GLY A 29 9.57 -5.06 7.04
C GLY A 29 9.35 -6.53 7.37
N HIS A 30 9.18 -6.86 8.65
CA HIS A 30 8.94 -8.23 9.11
C HIS A 30 7.62 -8.81 8.56
N TYR A 31 6.58 -8.00 8.32
CA TYR A 31 5.34 -8.47 7.71
C TYR A 31 5.56 -9.00 6.30
N PHE A 32 6.40 -8.32 5.52
CA PHE A 32 6.68 -8.71 4.15
C PHE A 32 7.70 -9.84 4.07
N THR A 33 8.69 -9.87 4.96
CA THR A 33 9.83 -10.79 4.88
C THR A 33 9.64 -12.09 5.67
N GLN A 34 8.93 -12.05 6.81
CA GLN A 34 8.82 -13.19 7.72
C GLN A 34 7.38 -13.73 7.78
N VAL A 35 6.37 -12.85 7.82
CA VAL A 35 4.97 -13.26 7.94
C VAL A 35 4.40 -13.71 6.59
N VAL A 36 4.53 -12.86 5.57
CA VAL A 36 4.05 -13.16 4.21
C VAL A 36 5.08 -13.94 3.41
N GLN A 37 6.37 -13.68 3.64
CA GLN A 37 7.48 -14.15 2.79
C GLN A 37 7.21 -13.82 1.32
N LEU A 38 7.14 -12.51 1.05
CA LEU A 38 6.66 -11.95 -0.19
C LEU A 38 7.52 -12.37 -1.40
N ASP A 39 6.88 -13.06 -2.35
CA ASP A 39 7.44 -13.29 -3.67
C ASP A 39 7.27 -12.03 -4.53
N MET A 40 8.34 -11.26 -4.71
CA MET A 40 8.30 -9.98 -5.43
C MET A 40 7.94 -10.12 -6.91
N GLU A 41 8.32 -11.23 -7.57
CA GLU A 41 7.99 -11.45 -8.98
C GLU A 41 6.48 -11.64 -9.18
N LYS A 42 5.83 -12.35 -8.24
CA LYS A 42 4.37 -12.55 -8.27
C LYS A 42 3.59 -11.37 -7.72
N HIS A 43 4.15 -10.69 -6.71
CA HIS A 43 3.44 -9.62 -6.02
C HIS A 43 3.41 -8.33 -6.83
N LEU A 44 4.53 -7.97 -7.47
CA LEU A 44 4.66 -6.69 -8.15
C LEU A 44 3.57 -6.45 -9.22
N PRO A 45 3.26 -7.39 -10.13
CA PRO A 45 2.16 -7.19 -11.08
C PRO A 45 0.80 -6.94 -10.39
N ARG A 46 0.51 -7.69 -9.32
CA ARG A 46 -0.77 -7.63 -8.60
C ARG A 46 -0.97 -6.33 -7.85
N ILE A 47 0.07 -5.84 -7.15
CA ILE A 47 -0.01 -4.55 -6.45
C ILE A 47 -0.01 -3.38 -7.44
N THR A 48 0.65 -3.52 -8.59
CA THR A 48 0.52 -2.55 -9.68
C THR A 48 -0.91 -2.53 -10.24
N ASP A 49 -1.56 -3.68 -10.46
CA ASP A 49 -2.97 -3.74 -10.88
C ASP A 49 -3.89 -3.02 -9.89
N PHE A 50 -3.65 -3.20 -8.59
CA PHE A 50 -4.40 -2.52 -7.53
C PHE A 50 -4.29 -1.00 -7.67
N TRP A 51 -3.06 -0.48 -7.74
CA TRP A 51 -2.86 0.97 -7.86
C TRP A 51 -3.29 1.53 -9.21
N GLU A 52 -3.20 0.75 -10.28
CA GLU A 52 -3.72 1.13 -11.60
C GLU A 52 -5.25 1.29 -11.55
N THR A 53 -5.96 0.37 -10.89
CA THR A 53 -7.39 0.54 -10.61
C THR A 53 -7.67 1.78 -9.75
N VAL A 54 -6.88 2.03 -8.70
CA VAL A 54 -7.12 3.15 -7.78
C VAL A 54 -6.86 4.52 -8.42
N VAL A 55 -5.83 4.62 -9.27
CA VAL A 55 -5.41 5.89 -9.88
C VAL A 55 -6.14 6.15 -11.19
N PHE A 56 -6.32 5.14 -12.04
CA PHE A 56 -6.86 5.30 -13.40
C PHE A 56 -8.24 4.66 -13.60
N ASP A 57 -8.88 4.15 -12.54
CA ASP A 57 -10.20 3.50 -12.61
C ASP A 57 -10.21 2.31 -13.61
N ALA A 58 -9.07 1.64 -13.77
CA ALA A 58 -8.82 0.65 -14.82
C ALA A 58 -9.53 -0.71 -14.63
N GLY A 59 -10.09 -0.99 -13.45
CA GLY A 59 -10.85 -2.23 -13.17
C GLY A 59 -10.04 -3.54 -13.20
N LYS A 60 -8.69 -3.49 -13.18
CA LYS A 60 -7.81 -4.65 -13.33
C LYS A 60 -7.67 -5.50 -12.07
N TYR A 61 -7.76 -4.88 -10.89
CA TYR A 61 -7.71 -5.59 -9.61
C TYR A 61 -9.09 -6.04 -9.12
N GLN A 62 -9.22 -7.33 -8.81
CA GLN A 62 -10.46 -7.99 -8.37
C GLN A 62 -10.35 -8.67 -7.00
N GLY A 63 -9.26 -8.40 -6.25
CA GLY A 63 -9.01 -9.04 -4.96
C GLY A 63 -9.76 -8.39 -3.80
N ASN A 64 -9.99 -9.15 -2.72
CA ASN A 64 -10.46 -8.59 -1.46
C ASN A 64 -9.26 -8.16 -0.60
N THR A 65 -8.79 -6.93 -0.82
CA THR A 65 -7.62 -6.38 -0.09
C THR A 65 -7.84 -6.39 1.42
N LEU A 66 -9.05 -6.07 1.89
CA LEU A 66 -9.33 -6.03 3.32
C LEU A 66 -9.16 -7.40 3.97
N LYS A 67 -9.76 -8.45 3.40
CA LYS A 67 -9.68 -9.82 3.92
C LYS A 67 -8.24 -10.31 4.03
N ILE A 68 -7.40 -10.00 3.05
CA ILE A 68 -5.97 -10.36 3.07
C ILE A 68 -5.28 -9.75 4.30
N HIS A 69 -5.57 -8.49 4.62
CA HIS A 69 -4.95 -7.81 5.74
C HIS A 69 -5.57 -8.25 7.09
N GLU A 70 -6.86 -8.59 7.13
CA GLU A 70 -7.47 -9.23 8.31
C GLU A 70 -6.77 -10.57 8.63
N ASP A 71 -6.54 -11.41 7.63
CA ASP A 71 -5.82 -12.69 7.79
C ASP A 71 -4.37 -12.52 8.24
N LEU A 72 -3.72 -11.42 7.83
CA LEU A 72 -2.38 -11.08 8.30
C LEU A 72 -2.39 -10.57 9.73
N HIS A 73 -3.38 -9.75 10.09
CA HIS A 73 -3.56 -9.26 11.46
C HIS A 73 -3.77 -10.41 12.45
N GLU A 74 -4.55 -11.43 12.07
CA GLU A 74 -4.75 -12.64 12.89
C GLU A 74 -3.44 -13.43 13.12
N LYS A 75 -2.53 -13.43 12.14
CA LYS A 75 -1.23 -14.11 12.23
C LYS A 75 -0.18 -13.29 12.99
N SER A 76 -0.19 -11.99 12.77
CA SER A 76 0.75 -11.03 13.35
C SER A 76 0.00 -9.71 13.55
N PRO A 77 -0.38 -9.37 14.79
CA PRO A 77 -1.23 -8.20 15.04
C PRO A 77 -0.58 -6.89 14.60
N PHE A 78 -1.26 -6.20 13.70
CA PHE A 78 -0.96 -4.80 13.40
C PHE A 78 -1.24 -3.88 14.60
N GLU A 79 -0.58 -2.73 14.57
CA GLU A 79 -0.76 -1.62 15.50
C GLU A 79 -0.91 -0.36 14.66
N SER A 80 -1.53 0.69 15.21
CA SER A 80 -1.68 1.97 14.51
C SER A 80 -0.36 2.51 13.97
N ALA A 81 0.74 2.31 14.71
CA ALA A 81 2.08 2.75 14.31
C ALA A 81 2.55 2.10 12.99
N HIS A 82 2.19 0.83 12.74
CA HIS A 82 2.54 0.14 11.49
C HIS A 82 1.87 0.79 10.27
N PHE A 83 0.60 1.19 10.40
CA PHE A 83 -0.11 1.90 9.32
C PHE A 83 0.47 3.29 9.08
N THR A 84 0.76 4.05 10.15
CA THR A 84 1.42 5.36 10.05
C THR A 84 2.75 5.24 9.33
N ARG A 85 3.59 4.27 9.72
CA ARG A 85 4.89 4.06 9.08
C ARG A 85 4.78 3.69 7.60
N TRP A 86 3.84 2.81 7.26
CA TRP A 86 3.58 2.44 5.88
C TRP A 86 3.16 3.66 5.04
N ILE A 87 2.26 4.51 5.55
CA ILE A 87 1.82 5.74 4.89
C ILE A 87 3.01 6.70 4.68
N ASP A 88 3.84 6.91 5.70
CA ASP A 88 4.98 7.83 5.63
C ASP A 88 5.98 7.39 4.57
N LEU A 89 6.35 6.10 4.56
CA LEU A 89 7.23 5.53 3.54
C LEU A 89 6.64 5.64 2.13
N PHE A 90 5.34 5.37 2.00
CA PHE A 90 4.65 5.42 0.71
C PHE A 90 4.63 6.85 0.16
N LYS A 91 4.22 7.83 0.99
CA LYS A 91 4.21 9.26 0.62
C LYS A 91 5.60 9.76 0.26
N ALA A 92 6.61 9.47 1.08
CA ALA A 92 7.98 9.86 0.80
C ALA A 92 8.46 9.28 -0.55
N THR A 93 8.12 8.03 -0.86
CA THR A 93 8.46 7.41 -2.13
C THR A 93 7.73 8.08 -3.31
N VAL A 94 6.45 8.41 -3.17
CA VAL A 94 5.73 9.16 -4.21
C VAL A 94 6.41 10.53 -4.42
N ASP A 95 6.64 11.26 -3.34
CA ASP A 95 7.21 12.62 -3.39
C ASP A 95 8.64 12.62 -3.92
N GLU A 96 9.41 11.54 -3.77
CA GLU A 96 10.74 11.37 -4.33
C GLU A 96 10.73 11.21 -5.86
N HIS A 97 9.73 10.53 -6.43
CA HIS A 97 9.72 10.15 -7.84
C HIS A 97 8.74 10.96 -8.72
N PHE A 98 7.61 11.40 -8.17
CA PHE A 98 6.51 11.98 -8.93
C PHE A 98 5.96 13.26 -8.28
N ALA A 99 5.32 14.10 -9.08
CA ALA A 99 4.55 15.25 -8.62
C ALA A 99 3.44 15.56 -9.62
N GLY A 100 2.25 15.91 -9.13
CA GLY A 100 1.09 16.21 -9.96
C GLY A 100 -0.21 15.69 -9.35
N GLU A 101 -1.28 15.73 -10.13
CA GLU A 101 -2.62 15.35 -9.69
C GLU A 101 -2.70 13.88 -9.29
N ASN A 102 -2.14 12.98 -10.10
CA ASN A 102 -2.17 11.55 -9.80
C ASN A 102 -1.24 11.17 -8.64
N ALA A 103 -0.12 11.88 -8.47
CA ALA A 103 0.74 11.76 -7.29
C ALA A 103 0.01 12.17 -6.00
N GLU A 104 -0.79 13.24 -6.01
CA GLU A 104 -1.63 13.61 -4.86
C GLU A 104 -2.80 12.64 -4.65
N LYS A 105 -3.42 12.19 -5.74
CA LYS A 105 -4.51 11.19 -5.72
C LYS A 105 -4.06 9.90 -5.06
N ILE A 106 -2.91 9.34 -5.48
CA ILE A 106 -2.43 8.06 -4.95
C ILE A 106 -2.07 8.16 -3.46
N LYS A 107 -1.46 9.26 -3.01
CA LYS A 107 -1.18 9.52 -1.59
C LYS A 107 -2.46 9.64 -0.77
N SER A 108 -3.44 10.39 -1.27
CA SER A 108 -4.73 10.56 -0.58
C SER A 108 -5.48 9.24 -0.44
N ARG A 109 -5.50 8.43 -1.51
CA ARG A 109 -6.10 7.08 -1.48
C ARG A 109 -5.38 6.15 -0.53
N ALA A 110 -4.05 6.17 -0.51
CA ALA A 110 -3.24 5.39 0.43
C ALA A 110 -3.63 5.68 1.89
N ILE A 111 -3.76 6.95 2.25
CA ILE A 111 -4.21 7.38 3.58
C ILE A 111 -5.62 6.84 3.88
N SER A 112 -6.58 7.03 2.96
CA SER A 112 -7.96 6.56 3.18
C SER A 112 -8.03 5.05 3.38
N ILE A 113 -7.34 4.27 2.54
CA ILE A 113 -7.32 2.80 2.62
C ILE A 113 -6.70 2.33 3.96
N ALA A 114 -5.52 2.86 4.30
CA ALA A 114 -4.83 2.51 5.53
C ALA A 114 -5.65 2.91 6.77
N THR A 115 -6.36 4.05 6.74
CA THR A 115 -7.25 4.49 7.82
C THR A 115 -8.39 3.49 8.04
N VAL A 116 -9.05 3.05 6.96
CA VAL A 116 -10.14 2.05 7.06
C VAL A 116 -9.61 0.71 7.60
N MET A 117 -8.45 0.26 7.15
CA MET A 117 -7.83 -0.97 7.65
C MET A 117 -7.47 -0.86 9.14
N ASN A 118 -6.85 0.24 9.55
CA ASN A 118 -6.48 0.49 10.94
C ASN A 118 -7.70 0.50 11.88
N LEU A 119 -8.79 1.17 11.48
CA LEU A 119 -10.02 1.19 12.26
C LEU A 119 -10.64 -0.21 12.41
N LYS A 120 -10.64 -1.01 11.34
CA LYS A 120 -11.22 -2.35 11.36
C LYS A 120 -10.41 -3.35 12.16
N MET A 121 -9.09 -3.35 11.99
CA MET A 121 -8.19 -4.36 12.55
C MET A 121 -7.74 -4.00 13.98
N VAL A 122 -7.32 -2.76 14.21
CA VAL A 122 -6.67 -2.38 15.47
C VAL A 122 -7.68 -1.87 16.49
N HIS A 123 -8.67 -1.10 16.04
CA HIS A 123 -9.65 -0.48 16.94
C HIS A 123 -10.93 -1.32 17.10
N GLY A 124 -10.93 -2.53 16.53
CA GLY A 124 -12.02 -3.51 16.61
C GLY A 124 -13.33 -2.89 16.14
N GLY A 125 -13.52 -2.83 14.81
CA GLY A 125 -14.66 -2.22 14.12
C GLY A 125 -15.81 -1.80 15.05
N ALA A 126 -15.73 -0.57 15.58
CA ALA A 126 -16.85 0.02 16.31
C ALA A 126 -18.06 -0.06 15.37
N GLY A 127 -19.07 -0.80 15.80
CA GLY A 127 -20.08 -1.39 14.93
C GLY A 127 -20.68 -0.41 13.92
N LEU A 128 -20.64 -0.82 12.66
CA LEU A 128 -21.85 -0.71 11.83
C LEU A 128 -22.68 -1.96 12.14
N LYS A 129 -23.34 -1.95 13.29
CA LYS A 129 -24.59 -2.70 13.49
C LYS A 129 -25.74 -1.78 13.15
#